data_AF-A0A540X2B8-F1
#
_entry.id   AF-A0A540X2B8-F1
#
_cell.length_a   1.000
_cell.length_b   1.000
_cell.length_c   1.000
_cell.angle_alpha   90.00
_cell.angle_beta   90.00
_cell.angle_gamma   90.00
#
_symmetry.space_group_name_H-M   'P 1'
#
loop_
_entity.id
_entity.type
_entity.pdbx_description
1 polymer ?
#
loop_
_entity_poly.entity_id
_entity_poly.type
_entity_poly.pdbx_seq_one_letter_code
_entity_poly.pdbx_strand_id
1 'polypeptide(L)'
;MSLPALAPSDLPPRPPAAATVPGIPPMTAPRVPAISPMVPPIAPAVPSIAPMAPPPPPSAAKGPGLDEHQLADLQSRCAKLDQLDYFEVLLLERTATPADIKKAFYRESRTYHPDRFFHIDDKQLKEQVHELYKRVTEAYYVLRDDTKRKKYLVDVTGAERAQKLRFTEASESETKAAAKKEQEEQIGTHPKGRQFYQQSQKDIDAGNWSAAERNLKMALTYEPSNPRYKESLAEAQKRLSEEAKAKGDSFKIR
;
A
#
# COMPACT_ATOMS: atom_id res chain seq x y z
N MET A 1 -65.99 -35.21 -3.97
CA MET A 1 -64.80 -35.78 -4.63
C MET A 1 -64.58 -35.02 -5.93
N SER A 2 -63.31 -34.88 -6.33
CA SER A 2 -62.79 -34.24 -7.54
C SER A 2 -62.38 -32.76 -7.42
N LEU A 3 -61.09 -32.61 -7.10
CA LEU A 3 -60.26 -31.42 -7.29
C LEU A 3 -60.09 -31.14 -8.79
N PRO A 4 -60.10 -29.88 -9.26
CA PRO A 4 -59.63 -29.54 -10.60
C PRO A 4 -58.10 -29.40 -10.61
N ALA A 5 -57.51 -29.95 -11.67
CA ALA A 5 -56.09 -30.11 -11.88
C ALA A 5 -55.35 -28.79 -12.17
N LEU A 6 -54.12 -28.75 -11.64
CA LEU A 6 -53.11 -27.72 -11.73
C LEU A 6 -52.60 -27.55 -13.18
N ALA A 7 -52.62 -26.32 -13.69
CA ALA A 7 -52.02 -25.96 -14.98
C ALA A 7 -50.47 -26.06 -14.93
N PRO A 8 -49.80 -26.46 -16.03
CA PRO A 8 -48.35 -26.54 -16.08
C PRO A 8 -47.69 -25.17 -16.31
N SER A 9 -46.57 -25.00 -15.63
CA SER A 9 -45.71 -23.82 -15.53
C SER A 9 -45.18 -23.30 -16.87
N ASP A 10 -45.20 -21.97 -16.98
CA ASP A 10 -44.54 -21.16 -17.99
C ASP A 10 -43.01 -21.26 -17.83
N LEU A 11 -42.32 -21.81 -18.84
CA LEU A 11 -40.86 -21.84 -18.95
C LEU A 11 -40.40 -20.67 -19.83
N PRO A 12 -39.42 -19.87 -19.39
CA PRO A 12 -38.93 -18.74 -20.19
C PRO A 12 -38.13 -19.22 -21.42
N PRO A 13 -38.09 -18.42 -22.51
CA PRO A 13 -37.43 -18.80 -23.75
C PRO A 13 -35.91 -18.84 -23.61
N ARG A 14 -35.33 -19.84 -24.30
CA ARG A 14 -33.90 -20.10 -24.44
C ARG A 14 -33.23 -18.98 -25.28
N PRO A 15 -32.00 -18.53 -24.96
CA PRO A 15 -31.32 -17.50 -25.74
C PRO A 15 -30.89 -18.02 -27.13
N PRO A 16 -30.78 -17.14 -28.14
CA PRO A 16 -30.39 -17.52 -29.49
C PRO A 16 -28.91 -17.89 -29.60
N ALA A 17 -28.64 -18.76 -30.56
CA ALA A 17 -27.37 -19.38 -30.87
C ALA A 17 -26.25 -18.37 -31.21
N ALA A 18 -25.04 -18.73 -30.78
CA ALA A 18 -23.80 -18.02 -31.03
C ALA A 18 -23.56 -17.77 -32.53
N ALA A 19 -23.22 -16.52 -32.85
CA ALA A 19 -22.80 -16.10 -34.16
C ALA A 19 -21.50 -16.84 -34.56
N THR A 20 -21.57 -17.47 -35.73
CA THR A 20 -20.45 -18.09 -36.42
C THR A 20 -19.45 -17.01 -36.86
N VAL A 21 -18.21 -17.12 -36.41
CA VAL A 21 -17.09 -16.28 -36.86
C VAL A 21 -16.44 -16.95 -38.10
N PRO A 22 -16.35 -16.27 -39.24
CA PRO A 22 -15.67 -16.81 -40.42
C PRO A 22 -14.14 -16.78 -40.24
N GLY A 23 -13.51 -17.86 -40.71
CA GLY A 23 -12.10 -18.20 -40.50
C GLY A 23 -11.08 -17.19 -41.04
N ILE A 24 -9.98 -17.11 -40.30
CA ILE A 24 -8.76 -16.40 -40.66
C ILE A 24 -7.88 -17.36 -41.48
N PRO A 25 -7.44 -17.01 -42.70
CA PRO A 25 -6.49 -17.82 -43.46
C PRO A 25 -5.08 -17.74 -42.83
N PRO A 26 -4.27 -18.83 -42.88
CA PRO A 26 -2.91 -18.80 -42.36
C PRO A 26 -2.02 -17.96 -43.28
N MET A 27 -1.52 -16.82 -42.78
CA MET A 27 -0.47 -16.06 -43.45
C MET A 27 0.88 -16.75 -43.23
N THR A 28 1.45 -17.16 -44.36
CA THR A 28 2.82 -17.60 -44.61
C THR A 28 3.88 -16.85 -43.79
N ALA A 29 4.75 -17.59 -43.12
CA ALA A 29 5.93 -17.05 -42.44
C ALA A 29 6.97 -16.53 -43.46
N PRO A 30 7.59 -15.35 -43.25
CA PRO A 30 8.68 -14.88 -44.08
C PRO A 30 9.98 -15.65 -43.78
N ARG A 31 10.55 -16.22 -44.83
CA ARG A 31 11.85 -16.90 -44.88
C ARG A 31 12.97 -15.87 -44.67
N VAL A 32 13.67 -15.96 -43.53
CA VAL A 32 14.90 -15.20 -43.28
C VAL A 32 16.02 -15.65 -44.24
N PRO A 33 16.81 -14.74 -44.82
CA PRO A 33 17.97 -15.10 -45.62
C PRO A 33 19.13 -15.58 -44.72
N ALA A 34 19.73 -16.70 -45.12
CA ALA A 34 20.92 -17.26 -44.49
C ALA A 34 22.12 -16.31 -44.66
N ILE A 35 22.66 -15.85 -43.54
CA ILE A 35 23.90 -15.06 -43.49
C ILE A 35 25.03 -16.06 -43.25
N SER A 36 25.89 -16.25 -44.24
CA SER A 36 27.10 -17.07 -44.11
C SER A 36 28.07 -16.47 -43.08
N PRO A 37 28.66 -17.25 -42.17
CA PRO A 37 29.73 -16.72 -41.33
C PRO A 37 31.04 -16.65 -42.14
N MET A 38 31.53 -15.43 -42.33
CA MET A 38 32.87 -15.16 -42.85
C MET A 38 33.88 -15.43 -41.72
N VAL A 39 34.76 -16.40 -41.94
CA VAL A 39 35.88 -16.74 -41.04
C VAL A 39 37.09 -15.88 -41.40
N PRO A 40 37.64 -15.05 -40.50
CA PRO A 40 38.98 -14.48 -40.68
C PRO A 40 40.08 -15.43 -40.12
N PRO A 41 41.30 -15.36 -40.67
CA PRO A 41 42.36 -16.34 -40.42
C PRO A 41 43.11 -16.16 -39.10
N ILE A 42 43.77 -17.24 -38.71
CA ILE A 42 44.50 -17.52 -37.47
C ILE A 42 45.91 -16.90 -37.42
N ALA A 43 46.33 -16.54 -36.19
CA ALA A 43 47.69 -16.43 -35.59
C ALA A 43 48.30 -15.02 -35.37
N PRO A 44 49.20 -14.81 -34.37
CA PRO A 44 49.85 -15.78 -33.47
C PRO A 44 49.80 -15.47 -31.94
N ALA A 45 50.19 -16.51 -31.18
CA ALA A 45 50.58 -16.64 -29.77
C ALA A 45 50.74 -15.38 -28.87
N VAL A 46 50.03 -15.41 -27.74
CA VAL A 46 50.40 -14.75 -26.47
C VAL A 46 50.42 -15.79 -25.34
N PRO A 47 51.35 -15.66 -24.36
CA PRO A 47 51.76 -16.75 -23.49
C PRO A 47 50.71 -17.13 -22.44
N SER A 48 50.73 -18.43 -22.12
CA SER A 48 49.95 -19.09 -21.07
C SER A 48 50.08 -18.38 -19.72
N ILE A 49 49.00 -17.72 -19.29
CA ILE A 49 48.79 -17.33 -17.90
C ILE A 49 48.04 -18.50 -17.27
N ALA A 50 48.58 -19.03 -16.17
CA ALA A 50 48.08 -20.16 -15.41
C ALA A 50 46.55 -20.08 -15.19
N PRO A 51 45.81 -21.21 -15.18
CA PRO A 51 44.42 -21.19 -14.80
C PRO A 51 44.34 -20.83 -13.32
N MET A 52 43.97 -19.57 -13.03
CA MET A 52 43.37 -19.23 -11.74
C MET A 52 42.20 -20.19 -11.56
N ALA A 53 42.26 -20.98 -10.49
CA ALA A 53 41.18 -21.86 -10.10
C ALA A 53 39.84 -21.10 -10.15
N PRO A 54 38.76 -21.73 -10.64
CA PRO A 54 37.43 -21.14 -10.50
C PRO A 54 37.21 -20.83 -9.00
N PRO A 55 36.53 -19.72 -8.64
CA PRO A 55 36.09 -19.55 -7.27
C PRO A 55 35.35 -20.83 -6.84
N PRO A 56 35.53 -21.31 -5.60
CA PRO A 56 34.86 -22.52 -5.17
C PRO A 56 33.35 -22.37 -5.43
N PRO A 57 32.67 -23.43 -5.90
CA PRO A 57 31.21 -23.39 -6.05
C PRO A 57 30.60 -22.95 -4.72
N PRO A 58 29.49 -22.16 -4.71
CA PRO A 58 28.80 -21.89 -3.47
C PRO A 58 28.50 -23.23 -2.80
N SER A 59 29.04 -23.36 -1.59
CA SER A 59 29.03 -24.57 -0.79
C SER A 59 27.69 -25.29 -0.89
N ALA A 60 27.81 -26.58 -1.18
CA ALA A 60 26.77 -27.57 -1.36
C ALA A 60 25.54 -27.37 -0.46
N ALA A 61 24.38 -27.57 -1.08
CA ALA A 61 23.11 -27.81 -0.41
C ALA A 61 23.27 -28.88 0.69
N LYS A 62 22.97 -28.51 1.94
CA LYS A 62 23.09 -29.38 3.11
C LYS A 62 21.74 -29.48 3.83
N GLY A 63 20.96 -30.51 3.51
CA GLY A 63 19.76 -30.92 4.25
C GLY A 63 18.66 -29.84 4.46
N PRO A 64 17.55 -30.18 5.14
CA PRO A 64 16.44 -29.26 5.38
C PRO A 64 16.65 -28.31 6.58
N GLY A 65 17.88 -28.22 7.13
CA GLY A 65 18.18 -27.45 8.34
C GLY A 65 18.92 -26.13 8.09
N LEU A 66 18.85 -25.22 9.06
CA LEU A 66 19.77 -24.08 9.18
C LEU A 66 21.15 -24.59 9.62
N ASP A 67 22.23 -24.01 9.11
CA ASP A 67 23.58 -24.25 9.63
C ASP A 67 23.70 -23.71 11.06
N GLU A 68 24.63 -24.23 11.86
CA GLU A 68 24.85 -23.80 13.26
C GLU A 68 25.06 -22.28 13.39
N HIS A 69 25.79 -21.70 12.43
CA HIS A 69 25.95 -20.24 12.34
C HIS A 69 24.63 -19.50 12.08
N GLN A 70 23.75 -20.06 11.25
CA GLN A 70 22.47 -19.43 10.92
C GLN A 70 21.48 -19.54 12.08
N LEU A 71 21.56 -20.61 12.86
CA LEU A 71 20.79 -20.77 14.10
C LEU A 71 21.23 -19.76 15.17
N ALA A 72 22.54 -19.60 15.37
CA ALA A 72 23.08 -18.61 16.30
C ALA A 72 22.72 -17.17 15.89
N ASP A 73 22.80 -16.86 14.59
CA ASP A 73 22.36 -15.57 14.05
C ASP A 73 20.86 -15.33 14.29
N LEU A 74 20.01 -16.32 14.01
CA LEU A 74 18.57 -16.23 14.24
C LEU A 74 18.24 -15.97 15.72
N GLN A 75 18.89 -16.67 16.64
CA GLN A 75 18.72 -16.45 18.08
C GLN A 75 19.15 -15.04 18.48
N SER A 76 20.30 -14.58 17.98
CA SER A 76 20.81 -13.24 18.27
C SER A 76 19.88 -12.14 17.75
N ARG A 77 19.33 -12.33 16.54
CA ARG A 77 18.37 -11.40 15.94
C ARG A 77 17.07 -11.38 16.72
N CYS A 78 16.48 -12.54 17.03
CA CYS A 78 15.25 -12.64 17.83
C CYS A 78 15.39 -11.91 19.17
N ALA A 79 16.51 -12.10 19.86
CA ALA A 79 16.79 -11.41 21.13
C ALA A 79 16.85 -9.88 21.01
N LYS A 80 17.14 -9.34 19.82
CA LYS A 80 17.28 -7.89 19.56
C LYS A 80 16.20 -7.32 18.64
N LEU A 81 15.20 -8.11 18.23
CA LEU A 81 14.22 -7.72 17.20
C LEU A 81 13.45 -6.43 17.53
N ASP A 82 13.26 -6.15 18.82
CA ASP A 82 12.55 -4.97 19.32
C ASP A 82 13.43 -3.70 19.27
N GLN A 83 14.76 -3.86 19.28
CA GLN A 83 15.73 -2.77 19.26
C GLN A 83 16.26 -2.45 17.86
N LEU A 84 16.01 -3.32 16.88
CA LEU A 84 16.51 -3.20 15.51
C LEU A 84 15.56 -2.42 14.61
N ASP A 85 16.12 -1.53 13.79
CA ASP A 85 15.40 -0.83 12.73
C ASP A 85 15.04 -1.80 11.58
N TYR A 86 14.05 -1.45 10.75
CA TYR A 86 13.66 -2.24 9.58
C TYR A 86 14.78 -2.40 8.55
N PHE A 87 15.68 -1.43 8.47
CA PHE A 87 16.89 -1.54 7.64
C PHE A 87 17.86 -2.57 8.21
N GLU A 88 18.05 -2.58 9.53
CA GLU A 88 18.92 -3.54 10.21
C GLU A 88 18.33 -4.97 10.17
N VAL A 89 17.01 -5.11 10.29
CA VAL A 89 16.31 -6.41 10.14
C VAL A 89 16.53 -7.01 8.75
N LEU A 90 16.59 -6.18 7.70
CA LEU A 90 16.88 -6.62 6.33
C LEU A 90 18.39 -6.66 6.02
N LEU A 91 19.26 -6.31 6.97
CA LEU A 91 20.71 -6.17 6.80
C LEU A 91 21.07 -5.22 5.66
N LEU A 92 20.41 -4.07 5.64
CA LEU A 92 20.60 -3.01 4.66
C LEU A 92 21.04 -1.72 5.32
N GLU A 93 21.75 -0.91 4.54
CA GLU A 93 22.01 0.48 4.93
C GLU A 93 20.74 1.32 4.73
N ARG A 94 20.62 2.41 5.50
CA ARG A 94 19.51 3.38 5.39
C ARG A 94 19.45 4.08 4.03
N THR A 95 20.54 4.04 3.27
CA THR A 95 20.67 4.58 1.90
C THR A 95 20.21 3.60 0.81
N ALA A 96 19.79 2.38 1.19
CA ALA A 96 19.45 1.31 0.24
C ALA A 96 18.30 1.70 -0.71
N THR A 97 18.46 1.28 -1.98
CA THR A 97 17.44 1.52 -3.01
C THR A 97 16.26 0.55 -2.85
N PRO A 98 15.07 0.87 -3.40
CA PRO A 98 13.93 -0.07 -3.36
C PRO A 98 14.26 -1.43 -4.02
N ALA A 99 15.18 -1.45 -4.99
CA ALA A 99 15.65 -2.69 -5.61
C ALA A 99 16.45 -3.55 -4.62
N ASP A 100 17.29 -2.94 -3.78
CA ASP A 100 18.07 -3.63 -2.75
C ASP A 100 17.17 -4.15 -1.62
N ILE A 101 16.19 -3.36 -1.20
CA ILE A 101 15.15 -3.76 -0.23
C ILE A 101 14.43 -5.02 -0.70
N LYS A 102 14.01 -5.04 -1.97
CA LYS A 102 13.36 -6.20 -2.57
C LYS A 102 14.27 -7.43 -2.61
N LYS A 103 15.53 -7.26 -3.01
CA LYS A 103 16.52 -8.36 -3.04
C LYS A 103 16.78 -8.93 -1.64
N ALA A 104 16.97 -8.08 -0.63
CA ALA A 104 17.21 -8.50 0.74
C ALA A 104 16.01 -9.25 1.33
N PHE A 105 14.79 -8.76 1.09
CA PHE A 105 13.57 -9.46 1.49
C PHE A 105 13.49 -10.87 0.91
N TYR A 106 13.76 -11.05 -0.40
CA TYR A 106 13.74 -12.40 -0.99
C TYR A 106 14.83 -13.32 -0.41
N ARG A 107 16.01 -12.78 -0.10
CA ARG A 107 17.09 -13.54 0.54
C ARG A 107 16.65 -14.04 1.92
N GLU A 108 16.21 -13.14 2.80
CA GLU A 108 15.80 -13.52 4.16
C GLU A 108 14.54 -14.38 4.18
N SER A 109 13.56 -14.07 3.33
CA SER A 109 12.33 -14.85 3.20
C SER A 109 12.62 -16.29 2.80
N ARG A 110 13.53 -16.52 1.84
CA ARG A 110 13.92 -17.88 1.44
C ARG A 110 14.67 -18.63 2.54
N THR A 111 15.51 -17.94 3.31
CA THR A 111 16.29 -18.55 4.39
C THR A 111 15.40 -18.92 5.57
N TYR A 112 14.52 -18.01 6.00
CA TYR A 112 13.72 -18.13 7.22
C TYR A 112 12.23 -18.33 6.95
N HIS A 113 11.85 -18.94 5.81
CA HIS A 113 10.45 -19.24 5.52
C HIS A 113 9.91 -20.32 6.48
N PRO A 114 8.76 -20.13 7.15
CA PRO A 114 8.24 -21.09 8.12
C PRO A 114 7.95 -22.48 7.54
N ASP A 115 7.66 -22.57 6.23
CA ASP A 115 7.44 -23.84 5.52
C ASP A 115 8.65 -24.78 5.57
N ARG A 116 9.87 -24.23 5.52
CA ARG A 116 11.11 -25.04 5.62
C ARG A 116 11.26 -25.72 6.98
N PHE A 117 10.63 -25.17 8.01
CA PHE A 117 10.73 -25.63 9.40
C PHE A 117 9.46 -26.33 9.87
N PHE A 118 8.49 -26.57 8.96
CA PHE A 118 7.22 -27.20 9.32
C PHE A 118 7.44 -28.61 9.91
N HIS A 119 8.36 -29.37 9.33
CA HIS A 119 8.68 -30.75 9.69
C HIS A 119 9.66 -30.91 10.88
N ILE A 120 10.08 -29.82 11.51
CA ILE A 120 10.98 -29.86 12.68
C ILE A 120 10.15 -29.90 13.97
N ASP A 121 10.52 -30.78 14.91
CA ASP A 121 9.84 -30.92 16.21
C ASP A 121 10.22 -29.85 17.24
N ASP A 122 11.25 -29.05 16.94
CA ASP A 122 11.69 -27.95 17.80
C ASP A 122 10.72 -26.75 17.72
N LYS A 123 9.87 -26.65 18.75
CA LYS A 123 8.87 -25.58 18.85
C LYS A 123 9.50 -24.19 19.03
N GLN A 124 10.60 -24.08 19.78
CA GLN A 124 11.24 -22.79 20.03
C GLN A 124 11.85 -22.22 18.76
N LEU A 125 12.53 -23.06 17.97
CA LEU A 125 13.07 -22.67 16.68
C LEU A 125 11.97 -22.20 15.73
N LYS A 126 10.85 -22.92 15.66
CA LYS A 126 9.71 -22.52 14.81
C LYS A 126 9.12 -21.17 15.21
N GLU A 127 9.02 -20.91 16.50
CA GLU A 127 8.54 -19.63 17.03
C GLU A 127 9.50 -18.49 16.68
N GLN A 128 10.80 -18.69 16.88
CA GLN A 128 11.83 -17.71 16.53
C GLN A 128 11.89 -17.42 15.02
N VAL A 129 11.83 -18.46 14.17
CA VAL A 129 11.73 -18.30 12.71
C VAL A 129 10.49 -17.50 12.34
N HIS A 130 9.33 -17.85 12.92
CA HIS A 130 8.08 -17.17 12.63
C HIS A 130 8.12 -15.70 13.06
N GLU A 131 8.69 -15.39 14.23
CA GLU A 131 8.83 -14.03 14.73
C GLU A 131 9.76 -13.19 13.84
N LEU A 132 10.92 -13.72 13.49
CA LEU A 132 11.86 -13.07 12.56
C LEU A 132 11.21 -12.86 11.18
N TYR A 133 10.55 -13.87 10.64
CA TYR A 133 9.86 -13.80 9.35
C TYR A 133 8.76 -12.74 9.34
N LYS A 134 7.97 -12.66 10.42
CA LYS A 134 6.96 -11.62 10.60
C LYS A 134 7.61 -10.24 10.56
N ARG A 135 8.72 -10.04 11.30
CA ARG A 135 9.45 -8.76 11.32
C ARG A 135 10.03 -8.39 9.96
N VAL A 136 10.64 -9.34 9.25
CA VAL A 136 11.18 -9.16 7.88
C VAL A 136 10.06 -8.75 6.91
N THR A 137 8.89 -9.35 7.06
CA THR A 137 7.72 -9.03 6.24
C THR A 137 7.18 -7.64 6.55
N GLU A 138 7.02 -7.28 7.84
CA GLU A 138 6.67 -5.93 8.30
C GLU A 138 7.65 -4.88 7.74
N ALA A 139 8.96 -5.13 7.84
CA ALA A 139 10.01 -4.26 7.30
C ALA A 139 9.83 -4.01 5.80
N TYR A 140 9.59 -5.06 5.01
CA TYR A 140 9.38 -4.94 3.57
C TYR A 140 8.12 -4.15 3.22
N TYR A 141 7.00 -4.37 3.93
CA TYR A 141 5.75 -3.62 3.70
C TYR A 141 5.91 -2.11 3.91
N VAL A 142 6.71 -1.71 4.89
CA VAL A 142 6.97 -0.29 5.21
C VAL A 142 7.99 0.31 4.25
N LEU A 143 9.08 -0.40 3.98
CA LEU A 143 10.20 0.12 3.19
C LEU A 143 9.96 0.09 1.68
N ARG A 144 9.04 -0.74 1.18
CA ARG A 144 8.71 -0.78 -0.26
C ARG A 144 7.93 0.45 -0.73
N ASP A 145 7.18 1.09 0.16
CA ASP A 145 6.36 2.26 -0.17
C ASP A 145 7.18 3.53 0.09
N ASP A 146 7.37 4.35 -0.94
CA ASP A 146 8.17 5.56 -0.85
C ASP A 146 7.69 6.55 0.21
N THR A 147 6.37 6.64 0.43
CA THR A 147 5.78 7.54 1.42
C THR A 147 6.03 7.04 2.83
N LYS A 148 5.79 5.75 3.08
CA LYS A 148 6.04 5.12 4.39
C LYS A 148 7.54 5.07 4.71
N ARG A 149 8.39 4.75 3.74
CA ARG A 149 9.86 4.75 3.88
C ARG A 149 10.40 6.10 4.32
N LYS A 150 9.95 7.20 3.70
CA LYS A 150 10.39 8.56 4.06
C LYS A 150 9.99 8.91 5.50
N LYS A 151 8.75 8.63 5.90
CA LYS A 151 8.30 8.84 7.29
C LYS A 151 9.13 8.03 8.27
N TYR A 152 9.31 6.74 7.97
CA TYR A 152 10.09 5.83 8.80
C TYR A 152 11.55 6.27 8.95
N LEU A 153 12.19 6.77 7.89
CA LEU A 153 13.54 7.33 7.97
C LEU A 153 13.63 8.50 8.96
N VAL A 154 12.66 9.40 8.93
CA VAL A 154 12.59 10.53 9.88
C VAL A 154 12.43 10.01 11.31
N ASP A 155 11.50 9.08 11.54
CA ASP A 155 11.22 8.51 12.86
C ASP A 155 12.43 7.78 13.47
N VAL A 156 13.17 7.02 12.65
CA VAL A 156 14.38 6.29 13.09
C VAL A 156 15.55 7.23 13.39
N THR A 157 15.62 8.40 12.74
CA THR A 157 16.66 9.40 13.02
C THR A 157 16.32 10.35 14.17
N GLY A 158 15.08 10.33 14.66
CA GLY A 158 14.60 11.23 15.71
C GLY A 158 14.94 10.76 17.14
N ALA A 159 14.68 11.65 18.11
CA ALA A 159 14.89 11.38 19.54
C ALA A 159 13.97 10.26 20.09
N GLU A 160 12.86 9.96 19.40
CA GLU A 160 11.87 8.94 19.78
C GLU A 160 12.09 7.57 19.08
N ARG A 161 13.30 7.30 18.55
CA ARG A 161 13.62 6.04 17.84
C ARG A 161 13.12 4.80 18.60
N ALA A 162 13.38 4.74 19.91
CA ALA A 162 13.01 3.61 20.78
C ALA A 162 11.51 3.28 20.76
N GLN A 163 10.64 4.27 20.56
CA GLN A 163 9.18 4.10 20.57
C GLN A 163 8.60 3.88 19.17
N LYS A 164 9.35 4.20 18.11
CA LYS A 164 8.89 4.19 16.71
C LYS A 164 9.59 3.17 15.81
N LEU A 165 10.43 2.31 16.37
CA LEU A 165 11.11 1.20 15.67
C LEU A 165 10.13 0.20 15.03
N ARG A 166 8.91 0.08 15.57
CA ARG A 166 7.90 -0.84 15.08
C ARG A 166 6.66 -0.11 14.59
N PHE A 167 6.50 -0.14 13.28
CA PHE A 167 5.31 0.29 12.56
C PHE A 167 4.33 -0.89 12.45
N THR A 168 3.48 -1.08 13.45
CA THR A 168 2.36 -2.03 13.34
C THR A 168 1.16 -1.35 12.67
N GLU A 169 0.38 -2.09 11.88
CA GLU A 169 -0.92 -1.60 11.39
C GLU A 169 -1.84 -1.15 12.54
N ALA A 170 -1.72 -1.78 13.71
CA ALA A 170 -2.39 -1.36 14.95
C ALA A 170 -1.98 0.07 15.34
N SER A 171 -0.68 0.36 15.42
CA SER A 171 -0.17 1.70 15.76
C SER A 171 -0.55 2.75 14.71
N GLU A 172 -0.56 2.41 13.40
CA GLU A 172 -1.11 3.29 12.36
C GLU A 172 -2.61 3.52 12.53
N SER A 173 -3.38 2.48 12.85
CA SER A 173 -4.82 2.62 13.05
C SER A 173 -5.15 3.44 14.29
N GLU A 174 -4.34 3.33 15.35
CA GLU A 174 -4.49 4.12 16.58
C GLU A 174 -4.05 5.56 16.37
N THR A 175 -2.93 5.83 15.69
CA THR A 175 -2.52 7.20 15.36
C THR A 175 -3.42 7.84 14.33
N LYS A 176 -3.90 7.09 13.33
CA LYS A 176 -4.89 7.59 12.37
C LYS A 176 -6.26 7.75 13.01
N ALA A 177 -6.66 6.89 13.94
CA ALA A 177 -7.87 7.07 14.72
C ALA A 177 -7.75 8.25 15.69
N ALA A 178 -6.59 8.47 16.30
CA ALA A 178 -6.30 9.62 17.15
C ALA A 178 -6.28 10.91 16.33
N ALA A 179 -5.62 10.93 15.17
CA ALA A 179 -5.62 12.07 14.25
C ALA A 179 -7.01 12.34 13.67
N LYS A 180 -7.75 11.28 13.33
CA LYS A 180 -9.15 11.40 12.90
C LYS A 180 -10.03 11.90 14.05
N LYS A 181 -9.82 11.42 15.29
CA LYS A 181 -10.53 11.87 16.49
C LYS A 181 -10.21 13.33 16.80
N GLU A 182 -8.96 13.76 16.70
CA GLU A 182 -8.55 15.15 16.89
C GLU A 182 -9.13 16.05 15.78
N GLN A 183 -9.12 15.60 14.53
CA GLN A 183 -9.79 16.28 13.43
C GLN A 183 -11.31 16.35 13.63
N GLU A 184 -11.90 15.28 14.18
CA GLU A 184 -13.31 15.19 14.56
C GLU A 184 -13.63 16.17 15.69
N GLU A 185 -12.80 16.25 16.73
CA GLU A 185 -12.90 17.20 17.85
C GLU A 185 -12.73 18.65 17.38
N GLN A 186 -11.91 18.90 16.35
CA GLN A 186 -11.75 20.23 15.76
C GLN A 186 -12.94 20.69 14.91
N ILE A 187 -13.70 19.78 14.28
CA ILE A 187 -14.82 20.16 13.41
C ILE A 187 -16.14 20.17 14.21
N GLY A 188 -16.38 19.15 15.03
CA GLY A 188 -17.58 19.06 15.88
C GLY A 188 -17.81 17.64 16.42
N THR A 189 -18.49 17.55 17.56
CA THR A 189 -18.70 16.30 18.29
C THR A 189 -19.80 15.45 17.67
N HIS A 190 -20.78 16.06 16.99
CA HIS A 190 -21.93 15.34 16.41
C HIS A 190 -21.70 14.90 14.95
N PRO A 191 -21.95 13.62 14.60
CA PRO A 191 -21.66 13.10 13.26
C PRO A 191 -22.45 13.82 12.15
N LYS A 192 -23.74 14.10 12.35
CA LYS A 192 -24.56 14.84 11.36
C LYS A 192 -24.15 16.31 11.26
N GLY A 193 -23.79 16.95 12.38
CA GLY A 193 -23.29 18.33 12.40
C GLY A 193 -22.06 18.49 11.51
N ARG A 194 -21.10 17.57 11.65
CA ARG A 194 -19.89 17.53 10.82
C ARG A 194 -20.18 17.32 9.35
N GLN A 195 -21.11 16.43 9.01
CA GLN A 195 -21.46 16.16 7.62
C GLN A 195 -22.01 17.41 6.94
N PHE A 196 -22.92 18.13 7.61
CA PHE A 196 -23.47 19.38 7.09
C PHE A 196 -22.40 20.49 7.02
N TYR A 197 -21.50 20.57 8.01
CA TYR A 197 -20.39 21.52 7.95
C TYR A 197 -19.43 21.22 6.78
N GLN A 198 -19.04 19.96 6.59
CA GLN A 198 -18.22 19.56 5.44
C GLN A 198 -18.90 19.86 4.11
N GLN A 199 -20.22 19.65 4.02
CA GLN A 199 -20.97 20.00 2.82
C GLN A 199 -20.98 21.52 2.58
N SER A 200 -21.12 22.31 3.64
CA SER A 200 -21.06 23.77 3.53
C SER A 200 -19.69 24.28 3.08
N GLN A 201 -18.60 23.65 3.52
CA GLN A 201 -17.25 23.99 3.05
C GLN A 201 -17.13 23.76 1.55
N LYS A 202 -17.61 22.61 1.04
CA LYS A 202 -17.65 22.34 -0.40
C LYS A 202 -18.49 23.38 -1.17
N ASP A 203 -19.61 23.81 -0.60
CA ASP A 203 -20.43 24.85 -1.21
C ASP A 203 -19.73 26.21 -1.22
N ILE A 204 -18.97 26.55 -0.17
CA ILE A 204 -18.11 27.74 -0.10
C ILE A 204 -17.03 27.69 -1.18
N ASP A 205 -16.32 26.56 -1.30
CA ASP A 205 -15.30 26.33 -2.33
C ASP A 205 -15.90 26.43 -3.75
N ALA A 206 -17.16 26.01 -3.93
CA ALA A 206 -17.88 26.14 -5.18
C ALA A 206 -18.48 27.54 -5.42
N GLY A 207 -18.33 28.48 -4.49
CA GLY A 207 -18.95 29.81 -4.54
C GLY A 207 -20.46 29.83 -4.33
N ASN A 208 -21.06 28.70 -3.94
CA ASN A 208 -22.48 28.52 -3.70
C ASN A 208 -22.86 28.95 -2.26
N TRP A 209 -22.66 30.22 -1.94
CA TRP A 209 -22.85 30.76 -0.58
C TRP A 209 -24.26 30.53 0.00
N SER A 210 -25.29 30.48 -0.85
CA SER A 210 -26.68 30.18 -0.43
C SER A 210 -26.87 28.73 0.02
N ALA A 211 -26.20 27.78 -0.63
CA ALA A 211 -26.23 26.38 -0.23
C ALA A 211 -25.41 26.18 1.06
N ALA A 212 -24.26 26.86 1.15
CA ALA A 212 -23.42 26.88 2.34
C ALA A 212 -24.19 27.37 3.58
N GLU A 213 -24.92 28.48 3.48
CA GLU A 213 -25.71 29.03 4.60
C GLU A 213 -26.75 28.02 5.11
N ARG A 214 -27.47 27.35 4.20
CA ARG A 214 -28.47 26.32 4.55
C ARG A 214 -27.83 25.14 5.27
N ASN A 215 -26.70 24.65 4.75
CA ASN A 215 -25.97 23.55 5.35
C ASN A 215 -25.38 23.92 6.72
N LEU A 216 -24.90 25.15 6.91
CA LEU A 216 -24.42 25.64 8.21
C LEU A 216 -25.55 25.77 9.24
N LYS A 217 -26.73 26.23 8.83
CA LYS A 217 -27.93 26.23 9.70
C LYS A 217 -28.34 24.81 10.11
N MET A 218 -28.26 23.84 9.20
CA MET A 218 -28.50 22.43 9.52
C MET A 218 -27.43 21.89 10.49
N ALA A 219 -26.16 22.24 10.30
CA ALA A 219 -25.09 21.87 11.23
C ALA A 219 -25.34 22.40 12.65
N LEU A 220 -25.76 23.66 12.78
CA LEU A 220 -26.14 24.29 14.05
C LEU A 220 -27.42 23.71 14.68
N THR A 221 -28.28 23.05 13.91
CA THR A 221 -29.45 22.34 14.46
C THR A 221 -29.02 21.16 15.31
N TYR A 222 -27.92 20.50 14.93
CA TYR A 222 -27.33 19.39 15.68
C TYR A 222 -26.36 19.86 16.77
N GLU A 223 -25.61 20.93 16.51
CA GLU A 223 -24.62 21.48 17.44
C GLU A 223 -24.74 23.01 17.57
N PRO A 224 -25.75 23.51 18.32
CA PRO A 224 -26.02 24.94 18.42
C PRO A 224 -24.95 25.73 19.16
N SER A 225 -24.08 25.05 19.91
CA SER A 225 -23.01 25.68 20.70
C SER A 225 -21.65 25.69 20.00
N ASN A 226 -21.52 25.10 18.80
CA ASN A 226 -20.23 25.03 18.11
C ASN A 226 -19.81 26.40 17.56
N PRO A 227 -18.68 26.98 18.03
CA PRO A 227 -18.24 28.32 17.60
C PRO A 227 -17.84 28.37 16.13
N ARG A 228 -17.22 27.31 15.59
CA ARG A 228 -16.81 27.26 14.18
C ARG A 228 -18.01 27.34 13.24
N TYR A 229 -19.08 26.59 13.54
CA TYR A 229 -20.27 26.60 12.70
C TYR A 229 -20.94 27.97 12.67
N LYS A 230 -20.93 28.70 13.80
CA LYS A 230 -21.44 30.08 13.87
C LYS A 230 -20.60 31.06 13.09
N GLU A 231 -19.28 30.96 13.20
CA GLU A 231 -18.35 31.85 12.50
C GLU A 231 -18.47 31.67 10.97
N SER A 232 -18.46 30.42 10.49
CA SER A 232 -18.67 30.14 9.06
C SER A 232 -20.04 30.58 8.57
N LEU A 233 -21.10 30.45 9.40
CA LEU A 233 -22.43 30.94 9.03
C LEU A 233 -22.45 32.47 8.86
N ALA A 234 -21.82 33.20 9.77
CA ALA A 234 -21.73 34.66 9.71
C ALA A 234 -20.96 35.11 8.46
N GLU A 235 -19.88 34.42 8.09
CA GLU A 235 -19.14 34.69 6.86
C GLU A 235 -20.00 34.47 5.62
N ALA A 236 -20.69 33.32 5.53
CA ALA A 236 -21.56 33.01 4.41
C ALA A 236 -22.69 34.05 4.25
N GLN A 237 -23.28 34.50 5.36
CA GLN A 237 -24.29 35.56 5.37
C GLN A 237 -23.73 36.91 4.93
N LYS A 238 -22.53 37.25 5.38
CA LYS A 238 -21.85 38.47 4.95
C LYS A 238 -21.63 38.47 3.43
N ARG A 239 -21.07 37.38 2.88
CA ARG A 239 -20.84 37.22 1.44
C ARG A 239 -22.13 37.33 0.62
N LEU A 240 -23.20 36.67 1.08
CA LEU A 240 -24.53 36.78 0.45
C LEU A 240 -25.05 38.22 0.46
N SER A 241 -24.86 38.95 1.56
CA SER A 241 -25.30 40.35 1.68
C SER A 241 -24.51 41.28 0.75
N GLU A 242 -23.21 41.03 0.58
CA GLU A 242 -22.34 41.79 -0.33
C GLU A 242 -22.69 41.51 -1.80
N GLU A 243 -22.96 40.25 -2.16
CA GLU A 243 -23.40 39.88 -3.51
C GLU A 243 -24.76 40.51 -3.85
N ALA A 244 -25.69 40.52 -2.90
CA ALA A 244 -26.99 41.16 -3.07
C ALA A 244 -26.86 42.68 -3.28
N LYS A 245 -25.97 43.36 -2.55
CA LYS A 245 -25.67 44.78 -2.73
C LYS A 245 -25.05 45.06 -4.10
N ALA A 246 -24.07 44.26 -4.53
CA ALA A 246 -23.41 44.42 -5.83
C ALA A 246 -24.39 44.24 -7.00
N LYS A 247 -25.29 43.25 -6.93
CA LYS A 247 -26.35 43.05 -7.95
C LYS A 247 -27.34 44.21 -7.98
N GLY A 248 -27.71 44.76 -6.81
CA GLY A 248 -28.62 45.91 -6.71
C GLY A 248 -28.03 47.23 -7.25
N ASP A 249 -26.72 47.41 -7.15
CA ASP A 249 -26.01 48.57 -7.69
C ASP A 249 -25.84 48.47 -9.22
N SER A 250 -25.54 47.28 -9.73
CA SER A 250 -25.40 47.02 -11.17
C SER A 250 -26.68 47.27 -11.98
N PHE A 251 -27.86 47.23 -11.36
CA PHE A 251 -29.14 47.46 -12.04
C PHE A 251 -29.55 48.94 -12.09
N LYS A 252 -28.79 49.85 -11.43
CA LYS A 252 -29.10 51.29 -11.33
C LYS A 252 -28.34 52.17 -12.31
N ILE A 253 -27.46 51.61 -13.14
CA ILE A 253 -26.71 52.37 -14.15
C ILE A 253 -27.54 52.38 -15.45
N ARG A 254 -28.02 53.58 -15.81
CA ARG A 254 -28.94 53.88 -16.92
C ARG A 254 -28.19 54.42 -18.13
#